data_AF-X1HHI2-F1
#
_entry.id   AF-X1HHI2-F1
#
_cell.length_a   1.000
_cell.length_b   1.000
_cell.length_c   1.000
_cell.angle_alpha   90.00
_cell.angle_beta   90.00
_cell.angle_gamma   90.00
#
_symmetry.space_group_name_H-M   'P 1'
#
loop_
_entity.id
_entity.type
_entity.pdbx_description
1 polymer ?
#
loop_
_entity_poly.entity_id
_entity_poly.type
_entity_poly.pdbx_seq_one_letter_code
_entity_poly.pdbx_strand_id
1 'polypeptide(L)'
;MKVELPLSVPGIITGVLFAFAISMSSYLIPVLLGGWGRAVLPVYVYQQISNQGLWQRGAAFAIVLLLTNLMVVFALIRYYSRVYTKRMLAV
;
A
#
# COMPACT_ATOMS: atom_id res chain seq x y z
N MET A 1 3.56 30.96 -11.28
CA MET A 1 3.39 29.51 -11.04
C MET A 1 2.00 29.16 -10.46
N LYS A 2 0.90 29.75 -10.95
CA LYS A 2 -0.47 29.56 -10.41
C LYS A 2 -1.35 28.64 -11.27
N VAL A 3 -0.80 28.16 -12.40
CA VAL A 3 -1.50 27.38 -13.44
C VAL A 3 -0.90 25.97 -13.59
N GLU A 4 0.37 25.77 -13.21
CA GLU A 4 1.09 24.49 -13.38
C GLU A 4 0.81 23.50 -12.25
N LEU A 5 0.65 24.01 -11.02
CA LEU A 5 0.28 23.23 -9.84
C LEU A 5 -0.96 22.34 -10.06
N PRO A 6 -2.11 22.84 -10.55
CA PRO A 6 -3.29 21.98 -10.75
C PRO A 6 -3.10 20.91 -11.84
N LEU A 7 -2.24 21.13 -12.85
CA LEU A 7 -1.95 20.13 -13.88
C LEU A 7 -0.92 19.07 -13.45
N SER A 8 0.04 19.41 -12.58
CA SER A 8 0.99 18.43 -12.05
C SER A 8 0.40 17.56 -10.94
N VAL A 9 -0.65 18.04 -10.27
CA VAL A 9 -1.32 17.36 -9.18
C VAL A 9 -1.88 15.96 -9.56
N PRO A 10 -2.48 15.68 -10.74
CA PRO A 10 -2.78 14.29 -11.15
C PRO A 10 -1.54 13.41 -11.31
N GLY A 11 -0.41 13.95 -11.79
CA GLY A 11 0.85 13.21 -11.89
C GLY A 11 1.43 12.82 -10.54
N ILE A 12 1.31 13.70 -9.53
CA ILE A 12 1.73 13.42 -8.16
C ILE A 12 0.92 12.27 -7.55
N ILE A 13 -0.39 12.17 -7.81
CA ILE A 13 -1.20 11.04 -7.31
C ILE A 13 -0.67 9.71 -7.85
N THR A 14 -0.42 9.66 -9.16
CA THR A 14 0.08 8.44 -9.80
C THR A 14 1.42 8.05 -9.20
N GLY A 15 2.30 9.04 -8.95
CA GLY A 15 3.57 8.83 -8.24
C GLY A 15 3.40 8.30 -6.81
N VAL A 16 2.46 8.85 -6.04
CA VAL A 16 2.16 8.38 -4.67
C VAL A 16 1.58 6.96 -4.66
N LEU A 17 0.71 6.63 -5.61
CA LEU A 17 0.17 5.27 -5.78
C LEU A 17 1.28 4.26 -6.10
N PHE A 18 2.18 4.59 -7.02
CA PHE A 18 3.33 3.74 -7.33
C PHE A 18 4.31 3.62 -6.15
N ALA A 19 4.61 4.72 -5.46
CA ALA A 19 5.48 4.70 -4.28
C ALA A 19 4.87 3.86 -3.15
N PHE A 20 3.55 3.94 -2.93
CA PHE A 20 2.84 3.10 -1.98
C PHE A 20 2.89 1.61 -2.36
N ALA A 21 2.65 1.29 -3.64
CA ALA A 21 2.73 -0.07 -4.13
C ALA A 21 4.14 -0.68 -3.94
N ILE A 22 5.19 0.06 -4.31
CA ILE A 22 6.59 -0.37 -4.16
C ILE A 22 6.95 -0.53 -2.67
N SER A 23 6.52 0.39 -1.81
CA SER A 23 6.77 0.31 -0.37
C SER A 23 6.10 -0.91 0.26
N MET A 24 4.89 -1.27 -0.16
CA MET A 24 4.18 -2.44 0.36
C MET A 24 4.82 -3.77 -0.07
N SER A 25 5.49 -3.80 -1.22
CA SER A 25 6.30 -4.95 -1.67
C SER A 25 7.64 -5.08 -0.94
N SER A 26 8.06 -4.08 -0.18
CA SER A 26 9.33 -4.11 0.55
C SER A 26 9.21 -4.91 1.85
N TYR A 27 9.49 -6.22 1.77
CA TYR A 27 9.60 -7.09 2.95
C TYR A 27 11.03 -7.08 3.56
N LEU A 28 12.04 -6.78 2.73
CA LEU A 28 13.45 -6.88 3.12
C LEU A 28 13.84 -5.80 4.15
N ILE A 29 13.39 -4.56 3.95
CA ILE A 29 13.73 -3.42 4.82
C ILE A 29 13.21 -3.66 6.26
N PRO A 30 11.95 -4.06 6.49
CA PRO A 30 11.48 -4.36 7.83
C PRO A 30 12.06 -5.66 8.42
N VAL A 31 12.48 -6.64 7.61
CA VAL A 31 13.15 -7.84 8.17
C VAL A 31 14.56 -7.52 8.68
N LEU A 32 15.26 -6.60 8.01
CA LEU A 32 16.62 -6.19 8.36
C LEU A 32 16.64 -5.14 9.49
N LEU A 33 15.68 -4.21 9.52
CA LEU A 33 15.61 -3.14 10.52
C LEU A 33 14.68 -3.45 11.70
N GLY A 34 13.78 -4.43 11.58
CA GLY A 34 12.66 -4.62 12.51
C GLY A 34 13.02 -5.16 13.89
N GLY A 35 14.18 -5.82 14.06
CA GLY A 35 14.59 -6.41 15.33
C GLY A 35 13.57 -7.41 15.94
N TRP A 36 13.95 -8.04 17.05
CA TRP A 36 13.13 -9.04 17.76
C TRP A 36 11.95 -8.43 18.53
N GLY A 37 10.91 -7.96 17.84
CA GLY A 37 9.69 -7.55 18.55
C GLY A 37 8.57 -6.89 17.75
N ARG A 38 8.81 -6.44 16.51
CA ARG A 38 7.76 -5.85 15.68
C ARG A 38 7.80 -6.43 14.28
N ALA A 39 7.46 -7.72 14.19
CA ALA A 39 7.23 -8.35 12.89
C ALA A 39 6.03 -7.66 12.23
N VAL A 40 6.30 -6.92 11.16
CA VAL A 40 5.24 -6.46 10.26
C VAL A 40 4.55 -7.68 9.63
N LEU A 41 3.26 -7.55 9.31
CA LEU A 41 2.44 -8.63 8.76
C LEU A 41 3.14 -9.48 7.66
N PRO A 42 3.91 -8.90 6.71
CA PRO A 42 4.66 -9.67 5.71
C PRO A 42 5.70 -10.62 6.29
N VAL A 43 6.45 -10.17 7.31
CA VAL A 43 7.46 -10.97 8.00
C VAL A 43 6.80 -12.09 8.80
N TYR A 44 5.62 -11.82 9.37
CA TYR A 44 4.84 -12.82 10.09
C TYR A 44 4.29 -13.93 9.17
N VAL A 45 3.78 -13.57 7.98
CA VAL A 45 3.38 -14.53 6.93
C VAL A 45 4.57 -15.41 6.53
N TYR A 46 5.72 -14.79 6.29
CA TYR A 46 6.94 -15.51 5.90
C TYR A 46 7.39 -16.50 6.98
N GLN A 47 7.39 -16.09 8.26
CA GLN A 47 7.71 -16.98 9.37
C GLN A 47 6.70 -18.13 9.53
N GLN A 48 5.40 -17.89 9.33
CA GLN A 48 4.38 -18.93 9.39
C GLN A 48 4.58 -20.02 8.31
N ILE A 49 4.96 -19.61 7.09
CA ILE A 49 5.24 -20.53 5.98
C ILE A 49 6.57 -21.26 6.20
N SER A 50 7.63 -20.53 6.61
CA SER A 50 9.00 -21.07 6.69
C SER A 50 9.31 -21.84 7.98
N ASN A 51 8.82 -21.40 9.15
CA ASN A 51 9.17 -22.03 10.44
C ASN A 51 8.17 -23.09 10.90
N GLN A 52 6.88 -22.99 10.52
CA GLN A 52 5.85 -23.92 11.03
C GLN A 52 5.41 -24.96 9.99
N GLY A 53 5.77 -24.81 8.71
CA GLY A 53 5.32 -25.71 7.64
C GLY A 53 3.79 -25.71 7.42
N LEU A 54 3.08 -24.75 8.00
CA LEU A 54 1.63 -24.60 7.93
C LEU A 54 1.25 -23.68 6.77
N TRP A 55 1.42 -24.17 5.55
CA TRP A 55 1.12 -23.48 4.29
C TRP A 55 -0.30 -22.88 4.25
N GLN A 56 -1.27 -23.57 4.87
CA GLN A 56 -2.66 -23.11 4.95
C GLN A 56 -2.84 -21.83 5.77
N ARG A 57 -2.15 -21.71 6.90
CA ARG A 57 -2.20 -20.50 7.75
C ARG A 57 -1.47 -19.34 7.07
N GLY A 58 -0.32 -19.62 6.46
CA GLY A 58 0.42 -18.65 5.66
C GLY A 58 -0.41 -18.07 4.51
N ALA A 59 -1.14 -18.93 3.78
CA ALA A 59 -2.04 -18.51 2.70
C ALA A 59 -3.19 -17.61 3.21
N ALA A 60 -3.81 -17.95 4.35
CA ALA A 60 -4.86 -17.13 4.94
C ALA A 60 -4.36 -15.71 5.30
N PHE A 61 -3.20 -15.62 5.96
CA PHE A 61 -2.62 -14.32 6.28
C PHE A 61 -2.19 -13.54 5.04
N ALA A 62 -1.65 -14.20 4.00
CA ALA A 62 -1.30 -13.56 2.74
C ALA A 62 -2.53 -12.94 2.05
N ILE A 63 -3.66 -13.66 2.02
CA ILE A 63 -4.92 -13.16 1.46
C ILE A 63 -5.44 -11.97 2.26
N VAL A 64 -5.40 -12.01 3.59
CA VAL A 64 -5.81 -10.87 4.45
C VAL A 64 -4.95 -9.64 4.16
N LEU A 65 -3.64 -9.84 3.97
CA LEU A 65 -2.68 -8.78 3.66
C LEU A 65 -2.97 -8.16 2.29
N LEU A 66 -3.26 -9.01 1.30
CA LEU A 66 -3.67 -8.59 -0.05
C LEU A 66 -4.97 -7.77 -0.01
N LEU A 67 -6.00 -8.25 0.69
CA LEU A 67 -7.27 -7.56 0.83
C LEU A 67 -7.11 -6.22 1.54
N THR A 68 -6.26 -6.15 2.55
CA THR A 68 -5.94 -4.91 3.28
C THR A 68 -5.24 -3.92 2.36
N ASN A 69 -4.24 -4.36 1.58
CA ASN A 69 -3.57 -3.51 0.58
C ASN A 69 -4.57 -2.96 -0.43
N LEU A 70 -5.41 -3.83 -1.00
CA LEU A 70 -6.45 -3.45 -1.97
C LEU A 70 -7.43 -2.44 -1.36
N MET A 71 -7.87 -2.66 -0.11
CA MET A 71 -8.76 -1.72 0.59
C MET A 71 -8.11 -0.34 0.74
N VAL A 72 -6.84 -0.27 1.13
CA VAL A 72 -6.14 1.01 1.29
C VAL A 72 -5.95 1.71 -0.05
N VAL A 73 -5.51 0.99 -1.09
CA VAL A 73 -5.36 1.55 -2.45
C VAL A 73 -6.71 2.03 -2.98
N PHE A 74 -7.75 1.22 -2.84
CA PHE A 74 -9.10 1.58 -3.29
C PHE A 74 -9.65 2.79 -2.50
N ALA A 75 -9.44 2.85 -1.19
CA ALA A 75 -9.85 3.97 -0.36
C ALA A 75 -9.11 5.27 -0.74
N LEU A 76 -7.80 5.19 -0.99
CA LEU A 76 -7.00 6.32 -1.50
C LEU A 76 -7.57 6.79 -2.84
N ILE A 77 -7.72 5.90 -3.82
CA ILE A 77 -8.26 6.23 -5.15
C ILE A 77 -9.67 6.84 -5.03
N ARG A 78 -10.53 6.28 -4.18
CA ARG A 78 -11.91 6.76 -3.96
C ARG A 78 -11.94 8.14 -3.31
N TYR A 79 -11.10 8.36 -2.29
CA TYR A 79 -10.97 9.65 -1.61
C TYR A 79 -10.48 10.73 -2.57
N TYR A 80 -9.44 10.42 -3.34
CA TYR A 80 -8.92 11.36 -4.34
C TYR A 80 -9.96 11.61 -5.43
N SER A 81 -10.58 10.60 -6.03
CA SER A 81 -11.64 10.77 -7.05
C SER A 81 -12.74 11.76 -6.62
N ARG A 82 -13.16 11.73 -5.34
CA ARG A 82 -14.14 12.69 -4.79
C ARG A 82 -13.62 14.13 -4.77
N VAL A 83 -12.33 14.33 -4.48
CA VAL A 83 -11.69 15.65 -4.41
C VAL A 83 -11.37 16.20 -5.80
N TYR A 84 -11.01 15.35 -6.78
CA TYR A 84 -10.71 15.76 -8.16
C TYR A 84 -11.96 16.12 -8.97
N THR A 85 -13.03 15.32 -8.90
CA THR A 85 -14.28 15.61 -9.64
C THR A 85 -14.93 16.93 -9.19
N LYS A 86 -14.80 17.30 -7.91
CA LYS A 86 -15.36 18.57 -7.41
C LYS A 86 -14.61 19.83 -7.89
N ARG A 87 -13.34 19.72 -8.30
CA ARG A 87 -12.55 20.86 -8.80
C ARG A 87 -12.66 21.09 -10.30
N MET A 88 -12.94 20.05 -11.09
CA MET A 88 -13.17 20.18 -12.55
C MET A 88 -14.56 20.76 -12.89
N LEU A 89 -15.56 20.56 -12.06
CA LEU A 89 -16.92 21.12 -12.26
C LEU A 89 -17.07 22.58 -11.75
N ALA A 90 -16.00 23.14 -11.16
CA ALA A 90 -15.99 24.50 -10.63
C ALA A 90 -15.17 25.48 -11.50
N VAL A 91 -14.78 25.06 -12.71
CA VAL A 91 -14.12 25.89 -13.74
C VAL A 91 -15.06 26.00 -14.94
#